data_AF-A0AA96V006-F1
#
_entry.id   AF-A0AA96V006-F1
#
_cell.length_a   1.000
_cell.length_b   1.000
_cell.length_c   1.000
_cell.angle_alpha   90.00
_cell.angle_beta   90.00
_cell.angle_gamma   90.00
#
_symmetry.space_group_name_H-M   'P 1'
#
loop_
_entity.id
_entity.type
_entity.pdbx_description
1 polymer ?
#
loop_
_entity_poly.entity_id
_entity_poly.type
_entity_poly.pdbx_seq_one_letter_code
_entity_poly.pdbx_strand_id
1 'polypeptide(L)'
;MLHQSNNIKIETLTIGTPECALYIELTKKKKIKIGSGEASVLAFAKCCHGMTASNNLKDITYYLKKYNLINRTTADILYEMMKNGIISEMQGNQIWENMIQKKQMLPEKTFSDYILSSN
;
A
#
# COMPACT_ATOMS: atom_id res chain seq x y z
N MET A 1 -19.90 14.29 -4.31
CA MET A 1 -20.57 13.01 -3.99
C MET A 1 -19.79 11.90 -4.69
N LEU A 2 -18.99 11.14 -3.95
CA LEU A 2 -18.36 9.91 -4.45
C LEU A 2 -19.33 8.75 -4.14
N HIS A 3 -19.84 8.10 -5.18
CA HIS A 3 -20.74 6.95 -5.06
C HIS A 3 -19.94 5.71 -4.63
N GLN A 4 -20.26 5.21 -3.41
CA GLN A 4 -20.27 3.82 -2.93
C GLN A 4 -19.17 2.86 -3.44
N SER A 5 -18.27 2.40 -2.57
CA SER A 5 -18.59 1.29 -1.66
C SER A 5 -18.01 1.52 -0.26
N ASN A 6 -18.87 1.63 0.75
CA ASN A 6 -18.52 1.93 2.14
C ASN A 6 -17.97 0.69 2.90
N ASN A 7 -17.17 -0.15 2.24
CA ASN A 7 -16.68 -1.42 2.78
C ASN A 7 -15.38 -1.23 3.60
N ILE A 8 -15.42 -0.32 4.56
CA ILE A 8 -14.34 -0.18 5.54
C ILE A 8 -14.65 -1.13 6.69
N LYS A 9 -13.79 -2.13 6.89
CA LYS A 9 -13.89 -3.05 8.02
C LYS A 9 -12.71 -2.84 8.96
N ILE A 10 -13.00 -2.71 10.25
CA ILE A 10 -11.98 -2.73 11.31
C ILE A 10 -11.78 -4.18 11.71
N GLU A 11 -10.53 -4.62 11.69
CA GLU A 11 -10.13 -5.97 12.10
C GLU A 11 -9.24 -5.91 13.33
N THR A 12 -9.38 -6.89 14.23
CA THR A 12 -8.59 -6.99 15.47
C THR A 12 -7.71 -8.23 15.42
N LEU A 13 -6.43 -8.07 15.77
CA LEU A 13 -5.53 -9.22 15.98
C LEU A 13 -5.96 -9.98 17.23
N THR A 14 -6.67 -11.08 17.01
CA THR A 14 -7.19 -11.91 18.10
C THR A 14 -6.11 -12.89 18.55
N ILE A 15 -5.90 -13.03 19.86
CA ILE A 15 -4.91 -13.97 20.41
C ILE A 15 -5.27 -15.39 19.99
N GLY A 16 -4.27 -16.14 19.54
CA GLY A 16 -4.43 -17.53 19.07
C GLY A 16 -4.72 -17.65 17.57
N THR A 17 -4.87 -16.54 16.83
CA THR A 17 -5.00 -16.59 15.38
C THR A 17 -3.65 -16.59 14.66
N PRO A 18 -3.58 -17.08 13.40
CA PRO A 18 -2.35 -17.05 12.60
C PRO A 18 -1.78 -15.63 12.41
N GLU A 19 -2.63 -14.62 12.23
CA GLU A 19 -2.24 -13.22 12.09
C GLU A 19 -1.52 -12.74 13.35
N CYS A 20 -2.08 -13.05 14.53
CA CYS A 20 -1.49 -12.64 15.80
C CYS A 20 -0.15 -13.35 16.05
N ALA A 21 -0.05 -14.64 15.75
CA ALA A 21 1.19 -15.40 15.87
C ALA A 21 2.30 -14.82 14.97
N LEU A 22 1.96 -14.49 13.73
CA LEU A 22 2.89 -13.88 12.79
C LEU A 22 3.27 -12.45 13.17
N TYR A 23 2.33 -11.63 13.65
CA TYR A 23 2.63 -10.31 14.19
C TYR A 23 3.64 -10.39 15.34
N ILE A 24 3.45 -11.33 16.27
CA ILE A 24 4.38 -11.59 17.37
C ILE A 24 5.75 -12.01 16.84
N GLU A 25 5.81 -12.88 15.82
CA GLU A 25 7.06 -13.28 15.18
C GLU A 25 7.81 -12.08 14.60
N LEU A 26 7.13 -11.26 13.80
CA LEU A 26 7.69 -10.09 13.11
C LEU A 26 8.21 -9.03 14.09
N THR A 27 7.48 -8.80 15.19
CA THR A 27 7.85 -7.78 16.19
C THR A 27 8.92 -8.26 17.17
N LYS A 28 8.99 -9.57 17.47
CA LYS A 28 10.00 -10.14 18.39
C LYS A 28 11.30 -10.54 17.69
N LYS A 29 11.24 -11.14 16.49
CA LYS A 29 12.42 -11.60 15.74
C LYS A 29 12.95 -10.46 14.85
N LYS A 30 13.91 -9.69 15.37
CA LYS A 30 14.53 -8.52 14.72
C LYS A 30 15.45 -8.85 13.53
N LYS A 31 15.15 -9.85 12.69
CA LYS A 31 16.00 -10.12 11.51
C LYS A 31 16.06 -8.90 10.59
N ILE A 32 14.93 -8.21 10.43
CA ILE A 32 14.82 -6.85 9.89
C ILE A 32 13.81 -6.09 10.75
N LYS A 33 14.19 -4.90 11.23
CA LYS A 33 13.30 -4.05 12.05
C LYS A 33 12.10 -3.61 11.21
N ILE A 34 10.92 -3.70 11.82
CA ILE A 34 9.64 -3.26 11.24
C ILE A 34 8.77 -2.65 12.35
N GLY A 35 7.97 -1.64 12.01
CA GLY A 35 7.03 -1.03 12.96
C GLY A 35 5.89 -1.99 13.31
N SER A 36 5.25 -1.79 14.48
CA SER A 36 4.09 -2.59 14.88
C SER A 36 2.92 -2.45 13.90
N GLY A 37 2.65 -1.25 13.39
CA GLY A 37 1.60 -1.01 12.38
C GLY A 37 1.89 -1.70 11.05
N GLU A 38 3.15 -1.73 10.61
CA GLU A 38 3.53 -2.42 9.37
C GLU A 38 3.50 -3.95 9.55
N ALA A 39 3.94 -4.43 10.72
CA ALA A 39 3.87 -5.83 11.08
C ALA A 39 2.44 -6.35 11.14
N SER A 40 1.48 -5.57 11.66
CA SER A 40 0.07 -5.97 11.71
C SER A 40 -0.53 -6.06 10.30
N VAL A 41 -0.26 -5.07 9.44
CA VAL A 41 -0.70 -5.07 8.04
C VAL A 41 -0.14 -6.27 7.27
N LEU A 42 1.16 -6.55 7.39
CA LEU A 42 1.77 -7.72 6.73
C LEU A 42 1.20 -9.04 7.25
N ALA A 43 0.94 -9.12 8.55
CA ALA A 43 0.38 -10.32 9.14
C ALA A 43 -1.03 -10.61 8.60
N PHE A 44 -1.89 -9.59 8.57
CA PHE A 44 -3.22 -9.69 7.96
C PHE A 44 -3.15 -10.00 6.46
N ALA A 45 -2.36 -9.25 5.69
CA ALA A 45 -2.26 -9.44 4.25
C ALA A 45 -1.83 -10.88 3.91
N LYS A 46 -0.87 -11.44 4.65
CA LYS A 46 -0.44 -12.82 4.43
C LYS A 46 -1.50 -13.85 4.81
N CYS A 47 -2.05 -13.77 6.02
CA CYS A 47 -2.93 -14.81 6.54
C CYS A 47 -4.33 -14.78 5.91
N CYS A 48 -4.79 -13.60 5.49
CA CYS A 48 -6.09 -13.41 4.86
C CYS A 48 -6.03 -13.33 3.32
N HIS A 49 -4.90 -13.67 2.69
CA HIS A 49 -4.68 -13.60 1.24
C HIS A 49 -4.99 -12.21 0.65
N GLY A 50 -4.66 -11.16 1.41
CA GLY A 50 -4.83 -9.77 1.02
C GLY A 50 -3.58 -9.17 0.35
N MET A 51 -3.65 -7.87 0.14
CA MET A 51 -2.56 -7.03 -0.37
C MET A 51 -2.29 -5.88 0.60
N THR A 52 -1.11 -5.28 0.50
CA THR A 52 -0.79 -4.07 1.27
C THR A 52 -0.98 -2.83 0.42
N ALA A 53 -1.25 -1.69 1.06
CA ALA A 53 -1.20 -0.40 0.41
C ALA A 53 -0.24 0.53 1.17
N SER A 54 0.97 0.71 0.65
CA SER A 54 2.01 1.51 1.31
C SER A 54 2.95 2.16 0.31
N ASN A 55 3.30 3.41 0.59
CA ASN A 55 4.38 4.13 -0.08
C ASN A 55 5.73 3.98 0.63
N ASN A 56 5.75 3.46 1.87
CA ASN A 56 6.98 3.24 2.64
C ASN A 56 7.58 1.88 2.31
N LEU A 57 8.02 1.70 1.06
CA LEU A 57 8.51 0.42 0.58
C LEU A 57 9.76 -0.07 1.32
N LYS A 58 10.60 0.84 1.82
CA LYS A 58 11.86 0.51 2.49
C LYS A 58 11.67 -0.47 3.64
N ASP A 59 10.61 -0.26 4.43
CA ASP A 59 10.39 -1.02 5.67
C ASP A 59 9.69 -2.36 5.42
N ILE A 60 8.95 -2.49 4.31
CA ILE A 60 8.15 -3.69 4.00
C ILE A 60 8.70 -4.55 2.86
N THR A 61 9.58 -4.04 1.98
CA THR A 61 10.01 -4.72 0.74
C THR A 61 10.56 -6.12 0.99
N TYR A 62 11.35 -6.29 2.06
CA TYR A 62 11.86 -7.62 2.42
C TYR A 62 10.74 -8.63 2.67
N TYR A 63 9.72 -8.22 3.44
CA TYR A 63 8.61 -9.09 3.81
C TYR A 63 7.63 -9.30 2.66
N LEU A 64 7.43 -8.29 1.79
CA LEU A 64 6.67 -8.45 0.55
C LEU A 64 7.26 -9.58 -0.30
N LYS A 65 8.59 -9.58 -0.50
CA LYS A 65 9.29 -10.66 -1.23
C LYS A 65 9.25 -11.99 -0.48
N LYS A 66 9.49 -11.98 0.84
CA LYS A 66 9.49 -13.21 1.67
C LYS A 66 8.14 -13.94 1.62
N TYR A 67 7.04 -13.20 1.51
CA TYR A 67 5.68 -13.73 1.57
C TYR A 67 4.94 -13.67 0.23
N ASN A 68 5.61 -13.28 -0.86
CA ASN A 68 5.00 -13.07 -2.17
C ASN A 68 3.72 -12.21 -2.12
N LEU A 69 3.76 -11.13 -1.31
CA LEU A 69 2.65 -10.21 -1.17
C LEU A 69 2.69 -9.12 -2.24
N ILE A 70 1.52 -8.80 -2.77
CA ILE A 70 1.31 -7.66 -3.65
C ILE A 70 1.17 -6.39 -2.80
N ASN A 71 1.81 -5.31 -3.23
CA ASN A 71 1.63 -3.98 -2.67
C ASN A 71 1.09 -3.02 -3.73
N ARG A 72 0.13 -2.17 -3.35
CA ARG A 72 -0.36 -1.04 -4.14
C ARG A 72 0.15 0.26 -3.53
N THR A 73 0.89 1.03 -4.30
CA THR A 73 1.29 2.39 -3.94
C THR A 73 0.17 3.37 -4.27
N THR A 74 0.29 4.60 -3.78
CA THR A 74 -0.63 5.67 -4.17
C THR A 74 -0.55 6.00 -5.66
N ALA A 75 0.62 5.83 -6.30
CA ALA A 75 0.75 5.97 -7.75
C ALA A 75 -0.09 4.91 -8.49
N ASP A 76 -0.02 3.64 -8.05
CA ASP A 76 -0.83 2.55 -8.62
C ASP A 76 -2.33 2.84 -8.47
N ILE A 77 -2.76 3.32 -7.29
CA ILE A 77 -4.16 3.67 -7.02
C ILE A 77 -4.62 4.81 -7.94
N LEU A 78 -3.79 5.84 -8.11
CA LEU A 78 -4.11 6.99 -8.96
C LEU A 78 -4.25 6.58 -10.43
N TYR A 79 -3.36 5.69 -10.90
CA TYR A 79 -3.44 5.12 -12.24
C TYR A 79 -4.70 4.27 -12.44
N GLU A 80 -5.06 3.42 -11.46
CA GLU A 80 -6.33 2.67 -11.50
C GLU A 80 -7.55 3.59 -11.53
N MET A 81 -7.55 4.70 -10.78
CA MET A 81 -8.62 5.71 -10.83
C MET A 81 -8.78 6.32 -12.21
N MET A 82 -7.67 6.65 -12.88
CA MET A 82 -7.69 7.18 -14.25
C MET A 82 -8.24 6.13 -15.24
N LYS A 83 -7.76 4.88 -15.16
CA LYS A 83 -8.24 3.79 -16.01
C LYS A 83 -9.73 3.53 -15.87
N ASN A 84 -10.26 3.74 -14.67
CA ASN A 84 -11.69 3.60 -14.38
C ASN A 84 -12.50 4.87 -14.72
N GLY A 85 -11.89 5.88 -15.35
CA GLY A 85 -12.56 7.13 -15.75
C GLY A 85 -12.97 8.02 -14.57
N ILE A 86 -12.43 7.78 -13.37
CA ILE A 86 -12.76 8.55 -12.16
C ILE A 86 -12.07 9.92 -12.19
N ILE A 87 -10.86 9.97 -12.74
CA ILE A 87 -10.09 11.20 -12.94
C ILE A 87 -9.55 11.29 -14.36
N SER A 88 -9.34 12.51 -14.85
CA SER A 88 -8.56 12.75 -16.07
C SER A 88 -7.06 12.75 -15.79
N GLU A 89 -6.24 12.59 -16.83
CA GLU A 89 -4.78 12.74 -16.74
C GLU A 89 -4.37 14.12 -16.19
N MET A 90 -5.08 15.18 -16.58
CA MET A 90 -4.86 16.54 -16.05
C MET A 90 -5.10 16.61 -14.54
N GLN A 91 -6.20 16.03 -14.04
CA GLN A 91 -6.47 15.95 -12.61
C GLN A 91 -5.44 15.08 -11.88
N GLY A 92 -5.00 13.98 -12.50
CA GLY A 92 -3.94 13.13 -11.98
C GLY A 92 -2.62 13.88 -11.80
N ASN A 93 -2.20 14.69 -12.77
CA ASN A 93 -1.01 15.53 -12.65
C ASN A 93 -1.13 16.58 -11.54
N GLN A 94 -2.30 17.22 -11.38
CA GLN A 94 -2.54 18.14 -10.25
C GLN A 94 -2.41 17.44 -8.90
N ILE A 95 -2.94 16.23 -8.78
CA ILE A 95 -2.81 15.42 -7.56
C ILE A 95 -1.34 15.02 -7.33
N TRP A 96 -0.62 14.63 -8.39
CA TRP A 96 0.79 14.25 -8.34
C TRP A 96 1.69 15.41 -7.88
N GLU A 97 1.50 16.61 -8.42
CA GLU A 97 2.21 17.81 -7.99
C GLU A 97 2.01 18.09 -6.49
N ASN A 98 0.78 17.95 -6.01
CA ASN A 98 0.47 18.10 -4.58
C ASN A 98 1.17 17.04 -3.71
N MET A 99 1.35 15.81 -4.21
CA MET A 99 2.10 14.76 -3.51
C MET A 99 3.59 15.10 -3.43
N ILE A 100 4.18 15.60 -4.52
CA ILE A 100 5.57 16.08 -4.56
C ILE A 100 5.76 17.24 -3.59
N GLN A 101 4.84 18.22 -3.56
CA GLN A 101 4.90 19.34 -2.62
C GLN A 101 4.87 18.88 -1.15
N LYS A 102 4.13 17.80 -0.87
CA LYS A 102 4.12 17.11 0.44
C LYS A 102 5.35 16.23 0.69
N LYS A 103 6.36 16.28 -0.18
CA LYS A 103 7.61 15.51 -0.12
C LYS A 103 7.38 14.00 -0.12
N GLN A 104 6.31 13.54 -0.75
CA GLN A 104 6.13 12.11 -0.97
C GLN A 104 7.12 11.63 -2.01
N MET A 105 7.74 10.46 -1.77
CA MET A 105 8.57 9.81 -2.77
C MET A 105 7.67 9.15 -3.82
N LEU A 106 7.78 9.59 -5.06
CA LEU A 106 7.06 9.06 -6.20
C LEU A 106 8.05 8.46 -7.20
N PRO A 107 7.63 7.46 -8.00
CA PRO A 107 8.51 6.78 -8.94
C PRO A 107 8.91 7.69 -10.11
N GLU A 108 8.04 8.62 -10.51
CA GLU A 108 8.22 9.49 -11.67
C GLU A 108 7.99 10.97 -11.33
N LYS A 109 8.44 11.85 -12.23
CA LYS A 109 8.33 13.30 -12.06
C LYS A 109 6.91 13.81 -12.24
N THR A 110 6.15 13.20 -13.15
CA THR A 110 4.76 13.55 -13.43
C THR A 110 3.88 12.31 -13.49
N PHE A 111 2.57 12.49 -13.37
CA PHE A 111 1.63 11.39 -13.55
C PHE A 111 1.63 10.89 -14.99
N SER A 112 1.80 11.79 -15.97
CA SER A 112 1.95 11.44 -17.39
C SER A 112 3.14 10.51 -17.63
N ASP A 113 4.30 10.81 -17.04
CA ASP A 113 5.49 9.95 -17.14
C ASP A 113 5.21 8.55 -16.57
N TYR A 114 4.49 8.49 -15.45
CA TYR A 114 4.10 7.22 -14.82
C TYR A 114 3.11 6.41 -15.64
N ILE A 115 2.17 7.05 -16.32
CA ILE A 115 1.26 6.37 -17.26
C ILE A 115 2.07 5.73 -18.39
N LEU A 116 3.04 6.47 -18.96
CA LEU A 116 3.87 5.98 -20.05
C LEU A 116 4.74 4.79 -19.65
N SER A 117 5.29 4.78 -18.43
CA SER A 117 6.10 3.66 -17.94
C SER A 117 5.29 2.44 -17.46
N SER A 118 3.98 2.62 -17.28
CA SER A 118 3.04 1.57 -16.83
C SER A 118 2.27 0.89 -17.97
N ASN A 119 2.50 1.29 -19.21
CA ASN A 119 1.94 0.70 -20.44
C ASN A 119 2.91 -0.29 -21.07
#